data_AF-X1RDS4-F1
#
_entry.id   AF-X1RDS4-F1
#
_cell.length_a   1.000
_cell.length_b   1.000
_cell.length_c   1.000
_cell.angle_alpha   90.00
_cell.angle_beta   90.00
_cell.angle_gamma   90.00
#
_symmetry.space_group_name_H-M   'P 1'
#
loop_
_entity.id
_entity.type
_entity.pdbx_description
1 polymer ?
#
loop_
_entity_poly.entity_id
_entity_poly.type
_entity_poly.pdbx_seq_one_letter_code
_entity_poly.pdbx_strand_id
1 'polypeptide(L)'
;MLSIPHATDYTNANNTLLFNIKLLKWDEELLEIFNIPQNILPEVKSSNDIFGTTYKDELFNLEIPISGVIGDSQGALFGEQCFKPGMVKATYGTGSSIMMNTG
;
A
#
# COMPACT_ATOMS: atom_id res chain seq x y z
N MET A 1 13.89 7.66 -13.10
CA MET A 1 14.15 7.44 -11.67
C MET A 1 13.78 6.01 -11.22
N LEU A 2 12.64 5.41 -11.60
CA LEU A 2 12.31 4.01 -11.25
C LEU A 2 11.61 3.27 -12.42
N SER A 3 11.89 1.99 -12.65
CA SER A 3 11.23 1.13 -13.65
C SER A 3 10.02 0.39 -13.03
N ILE A 4 9.15 1.14 -12.36
CA ILE A 4 8.04 0.55 -11.61
C ILE A 4 6.82 0.40 -12.54
N PRO A 5 6.25 -0.81 -12.68
CA PRO A 5 4.85 -0.94 -13.08
C PRO A 5 3.95 -0.09 -12.18
N HIS A 6 2.89 0.51 -12.73
CA HIS A 6 1.89 1.23 -11.94
C HIS A 6 1.22 0.26 -10.95
N ALA A 7 1.65 0.30 -9.70
CA ALA A 7 1.31 -0.68 -8.68
C ALA A 7 1.15 -0.03 -7.28
N THR A 8 0.35 -0.66 -6.43
CA THR A 8 0.08 -0.26 -5.05
C THR A 8 -0.03 -1.48 -4.16
N ASP A 9 0.04 -1.31 -2.84
CA ASP A 9 -0.16 -2.40 -1.89
C ASP A 9 -1.59 -2.42 -1.31
N TYR A 10 -1.97 -3.51 -0.65
CA TYR A 10 -3.30 -3.64 -0.05
C TYR A 10 -3.63 -2.52 0.94
N THR A 11 -2.65 -2.01 1.69
CA THR A 11 -2.91 -1.01 2.73
C THR A 11 -3.27 0.35 2.15
N ASN A 12 -2.64 0.73 1.03
CA ASN A 12 -3.01 1.93 0.29
C ASN A 12 -4.29 1.73 -0.54
N ALA A 13 -4.46 0.57 -1.20
CA ALA A 13 -5.66 0.27 -1.97
C ALA A 13 -6.94 0.34 -1.12
N ASN A 14 -6.89 -0.17 0.12
CA ASN A 14 -8.02 -0.13 1.06
C ASN A 14 -8.56 1.30 1.32
N ASN A 15 -7.69 2.31 1.33
CA ASN A 15 -8.09 3.70 1.63
C ASN A 15 -8.72 4.44 0.45
N THR A 16 -8.87 3.79 -0.70
CA THR A 16 -9.42 4.42 -1.92
C THR A 16 -10.95 4.41 -1.98
N LEU A 17 -11.62 3.62 -1.13
CA LEU A 17 -13.03 3.25 -1.25
C LEU A 17 -13.38 2.44 -2.51
N LEU A 18 -12.39 2.00 -3.31
CA LEU A 18 -12.62 1.25 -4.55
C LEU A 18 -12.15 -0.21 -4.45
N PHE A 19 -11.56 -0.60 -3.32
CA PHE A 19 -10.93 -1.90 -3.16
C PHE A 19 -11.74 -2.82 -2.24
N ASN A 20 -12.07 -4.01 -2.73
CA ASN A 20 -12.78 -5.02 -1.97
C ASN A 20 -11.80 -5.79 -1.07
N ILE A 21 -11.78 -5.49 0.23
CA ILE A 21 -10.84 -6.09 1.18
C ILE A 21 -11.08 -7.58 1.46
N LYS A 22 -12.23 -8.14 1.08
CA LYS A 22 -12.51 -9.58 1.25
C LYS A 22 -12.02 -10.39 0.05
N LEU A 23 -12.23 -9.87 -1.15
CA LEU A 23 -11.82 -10.50 -2.40
C LEU A 23 -10.41 -10.12 -2.85
N LEU A 24 -9.82 -9.10 -2.22
CA LEU A 24 -8.51 -8.54 -2.52
C LEU A 24 -8.37 -8.09 -3.99
N LYS A 25 -9.41 -7.45 -4.53
CA LYS A 25 -9.42 -6.87 -5.87
C LYS A 25 -10.17 -5.54 -5.91
N TRP A 26 -9.95 -4.76 -6.97
CA TRP A 26 -10.79 -3.60 -7.27
C TRP A 26 -12.25 -4.02 -7.42
N ASP A 27 -13.15 -3.24 -6.81
CA ASP A 27 -14.58 -3.56 -6.71
C ASP A 27 -15.33 -3.01 -7.93
N GLU A 28 -15.78 -3.91 -8.80
CA GLU A 28 -16.40 -3.57 -10.09
C GLU A 28 -17.66 -2.71 -9.94
N GLU A 29 -18.47 -2.94 -8.90
CA GLU A 29 -19.69 -2.16 -8.64
C GLU A 29 -19.34 -0.72 -8.23
N LEU A 30 -18.37 -0.54 -7.34
CA LEU A 30 -17.92 0.79 -6.93
C LEU A 30 -17.27 1.54 -8.10
N LEU A 31 -16.48 0.86 -8.93
CA LEU A 31 -15.91 1.46 -10.14
C LEU A 31 -16.99 1.94 -11.10
N GLU A 32 -18.08 1.18 -11.29
CA GLU A 32 -19.22 1.60 -12.11
C GLU A 32 -19.94 2.81 -11.51
N ILE A 33 -20.22 2.80 -10.20
CA ILE A 33 -20.88 3.91 -9.49
C ILE A 33 -20.12 5.22 -9.64
N PHE A 34 -18.78 5.18 -9.53
CA PHE A 34 -17.93 6.36 -9.65
C PHE A 34 -17.49 6.64 -11.09
N ASN A 35 -17.91 5.83 -12.06
CA ASN A 35 -17.53 5.93 -13.47
C ASN A 35 -16.00 5.93 -13.68
N ILE A 36 -15.31 5.01 -13.00
CA ILE A 36 -13.85 4.87 -13.03
C ILE A 36 -13.47 3.69 -13.93
N PRO A 37 -12.71 3.92 -15.02
CA PRO A 37 -12.30 2.84 -15.90
C PRO A 37 -11.20 1.99 -15.25
N GLN A 38 -11.41 0.68 -15.14
CA GLN A 38 -10.52 -0.22 -14.39
C GLN A 38 -9.05 -0.22 -14.87
N ASN A 39 -8.81 0.03 -16.15
CA ASN A 39 -7.46 -0.02 -16.75
C ASN A 39 -6.53 1.11 -16.27
N ILE A 40 -7.04 2.14 -15.59
CA ILE A 40 -6.20 3.20 -15.01
C ILE A 40 -5.71 2.84 -13.60
N LEU A 41 -6.29 1.82 -12.97
CA LEU A 41 -5.99 1.46 -11.61
C LEU A 41 -4.64 0.73 -11.52
N PRO A 42 -3.91 0.85 -10.41
CA PRO A 42 -2.66 0.14 -10.22
C PRO A 42 -2.89 -1.37 -10.01
N GLU A 43 -1.90 -2.16 -10.40
CA GLU A 43 -1.80 -3.56 -9.95
C GLU A 43 -1.67 -3.58 -8.43
N VAL A 44 -2.50 -4.36 -7.74
CA VAL A 44 -2.42 -4.48 -6.27
C VAL A 44 -1.56 -5.68 -5.90
N LYS A 45 -0.58 -5.45 -5.03
CA LYS A 45 0.38 -6.45 -4.56
C LYS A 45 0.42 -6.50 -3.02
N SER A 46 1.11 -7.50 -2.47
CA SER A 46 1.42 -7.55 -1.04
C SER A 46 2.43 -6.46 -0.68
N SER A 47 2.38 -5.94 0.55
CA SER A 47 3.27 -4.85 0.99
C SER A 47 4.77 -5.20 0.96
N ASN A 48 5.11 -6.49 0.84
CA ASN A 48 6.48 -7.02 0.77
C ASN A 48 6.85 -7.65 -0.59
N ASP A 49 6.04 -7.45 -1.64
CA ASP A 49 6.35 -7.92 -2.99
C ASP A 49 7.41 -7.02 -3.66
N ILE A 50 8.02 -7.51 -4.75
CA ILE A 50 8.87 -6.68 -5.61
C ILE A 50 7.98 -5.85 -6.52
N PHE A 51 7.94 -4.54 -6.28
CA PHE A 51 7.17 -3.59 -7.06
C PHE A 51 7.88 -3.20 -8.35
N GLY A 52 9.22 -3.22 -8.37
CA GLY A 52 10.05 -2.89 -9.51
C GLY A 52 11.49 -2.68 -9.08
N THR A 53 12.34 -2.17 -9.96
CA THR A 53 13.73 -1.81 -9.65
C THR A 53 13.97 -0.32 -9.89
N THR A 54 14.95 0.25 -9.22
CA THR A 54 15.49 1.55 -9.61
C THR A 54 16.13 1.44 -10.99
N TYR A 55 16.14 2.52 -11.79
CA TYR A 55 17.01 2.52 -12.96
C TYR A 55 18.47 2.52 -12.52
N LYS A 56 19.31 1.87 -13.32
CA LYS A 56 20.74 2.05 -13.22
C LYS A 56 21.11 3.43 -13.76
N ASP A 57 21.11 4.43 -12.89
CA ASP A 57 21.54 5.81 -13.18
C ASP A 57 22.73 6.22 -12.29
N GLU A 58 23.20 7.46 -12.46
CA GLU A 58 24.34 8.01 -11.71
C GLU A 58 24.12 8.03 -10.19
N LEU A 59 22.85 7.96 -9.75
CA LEU A 59 22.47 8.12 -8.35
C LEU A 59 22.70 6.83 -7.56
N PHE A 60 22.41 5.67 -8.18
CA PHE A 60 22.52 4.38 -7.52
C PHE A 60 23.66 3.51 -8.07
N ASN A 61 24.09 3.66 -9.34
CA ASN A 61 25.09 2.81 -10.02
C ASN A 61 24.79 1.29 -10.04
N LEU A 62 23.69 0.86 -9.43
CA LEU A 62 23.14 -0.49 -9.39
C LEU A 62 21.61 -0.40 -9.37
N GLU A 63 20.97 -1.48 -9.84
CA GLU A 63 19.51 -1.65 -9.73
C GLU A 63 19.17 -2.14 -8.33
N ILE A 64 18.35 -1.37 -7.61
CA ILE A 64 17.90 -1.68 -6.25
C ILE A 64 16.42 -2.11 -6.33
N PRO A 65 16.05 -3.29 -5.82
CA PRO A 65 14.66 -3.71 -5.79
C PRO A 65 13.85 -2.87 -4.81
N ILE A 66 12.65 -2.45 -5.23
CA ILE A 66 11.66 -1.83 -4.36
C ILE A 66 10.78 -2.96 -3.83
N SER A 67 11.08 -3.45 -2.63
CA SER A 67 10.45 -4.62 -2.02
C SER A 67 9.54 -4.29 -0.84
N GLY A 68 9.16 -3.02 -0.68
CA GLY A 68 8.39 -2.54 0.45
C GLY A 68 7.56 -1.34 0.08
N VAL A 69 6.23 -1.50 0.08
CA VAL A 69 5.26 -0.41 -0.08
C VAL A 69 4.18 -0.64 0.96
N ILE A 70 3.97 0.35 1.83
CA ILE A 70 2.98 0.29 2.90
C ILE A 70 2.48 1.70 3.19
N GLY A 71 1.17 1.85 3.43
CA GLY A 71 0.57 3.10 3.83
C GLY A 71 1.00 3.52 5.24
N ASP A 72 1.12 4.82 5.47
CA ASP A 72 1.78 5.39 6.65
C ASP A 72 1.27 4.88 8.00
N SER A 73 -0.05 4.73 8.18
CA SER A 73 -0.62 4.29 9.47
C SER A 73 -0.30 2.82 9.75
N GLN A 74 -0.38 1.97 8.72
CA GLN A 74 -0.01 0.57 8.79
C GLN A 74 1.51 0.41 8.91
N GLY A 75 2.29 1.26 8.24
CA GLY A 75 3.74 1.33 8.35
C GLY A 75 4.20 1.71 9.76
N ALA A 76 3.54 2.68 10.40
CA ALA A 76 3.80 3.05 11.79
C ALA A 76 3.45 1.91 12.76
N LEU A 77 2.33 1.20 12.55
CA LEU A 77 1.96 0.02 13.32
C LEU A 77 3.02 -1.09 13.17
N PHE A 78 3.48 -1.35 11.94
CA PHE A 78 4.50 -2.36 11.64
C PHE A 78 5.87 -1.99 12.24
N GLY A 79 6.30 -0.75 12.09
CA GLY A 79 7.58 -0.26 12.63
C GLY A 79 7.67 -0.31 14.15
N GLU A 80 6.54 -0.20 14.85
CA GLU A 80 6.41 -0.35 16.30
C GLU A 80 6.22 -1.82 16.74
N GLN A 81 6.48 -2.76 15.83
CA GLN A 81 6.43 -4.20 16.08
C GLN A 81 5.08 -4.68 16.63
N CYS A 82 3.99 -4.03 16.22
CA CYS A 82 2.62 -4.40 16.61
C CYS A 82 2.12 -5.64 15.85
N PHE A 83 2.85 -6.76 15.93
CA PHE A 83 2.62 -7.97 15.15
C PHE A 83 1.59 -8.92 15.73
N LYS A 84 1.12 -8.68 16.95
CA LYS A 84 0.12 -9.54 17.60
C LYS A 84 -1.26 -8.88 17.56
N PRO A 85 -2.35 -9.67 17.38
CA PRO A 85 -3.71 -9.16 17.50
C PRO A 85 -3.92 -8.43 18.83
N GLY A 86 -4.63 -7.31 18.79
CA GLY A 86 -4.90 -6.44 19.93
C GLY A 86 -3.80 -5.41 20.22
N MET A 87 -2.63 -5.47 19.56
CA MET A 87 -1.63 -4.39 19.67
C MET A 87 -2.11 -3.15 18.92
N VAL A 88 -1.89 -1.98 19.53
CA VAL A 88 -2.39 -0.69 19.05
C VAL A 88 -1.25 0.30 18.93
N LYS A 89 -1.24 1.06 17.83
CA LYS A 89 -0.38 2.23 17.64
C LYS A 89 -1.24 3.48 17.50
N ALA A 90 -0.87 4.52 18.23
CA ALA A 90 -1.37 5.87 18.03
C ALA A 90 -0.23 6.78 17.54
N THR A 91 -0.51 7.56 16.50
CA THR A 91 0.38 8.60 15.96
C THR A 91 -0.25 9.96 16.22
N TYR A 92 0.46 10.82 16.94
CA TYR A 92 -0.01 12.14 17.36
C TYR A 92 0.70 13.25 16.59
N GLY A 93 -0.06 14.08 15.90
CA GLY A 93 0.39 15.30 15.23
C GLY A 93 -0.72 16.36 15.25
N THR A 94 -0.83 17.17 14.21
CA THR A 94 -1.98 18.10 14.06
C THR A 94 -3.32 17.35 14.01
N GLY A 95 -3.32 16.16 13.41
CA GLY A 95 -4.38 15.14 13.56
C GLY A 95 -3.83 13.92 14.32
N SER A 96 -4.72 13.02 14.74
CA SER A 96 -4.34 11.75 15.35
C SER A 96 -4.88 10.57 14.55
N SER A 97 -4.06 9.53 14.39
CA SER A 97 -4.45 8.23 13.81
C SER A 97 -4.22 7.14 14.84
N ILE A 98 -5.20 6.26 15.01
CA ILE A 98 -5.13 5.10 15.92
C ILE A 98 -5.43 3.86 15.09
N MET A 99 -4.52 2.88 15.14
CA MET A 99 -4.63 1.64 14.40
C MET A 99 -4.41 0.45 15.34
N MET A 100 -5.24 -0.59 15.20
CA MET A 100 -5.12 -1.84 15.94
C MET A 100 -4.86 -2.98 14.96
N ASN A 101 -3.90 -3.85 15.27
CA ASN A 101 -3.75 -5.11 14.57
C ASN A 101 -4.87 -6.07 15.02
N THR A 102 -5.69 -6.56 14.09
CA THR A 102 -6.80 -7.47 14.40
C THR A 102 -6.52 -8.94 14.05
N GLY A 103 -5.34 -9.26 13.52
CA GLY A 103 -5.01 -10.56 12.93
C GLY A 103 -4.84 -10.49 11.43
#